data_AF-A0A7Y9UIE7-F1
#
_entry.id   AF-A0A7Y9UIE7-F1
#
_cell.length_a   1.000
_cell.length_b   1.000
_cell.length_c   1.000
_cell.angle_alpha   90.00
_cell.angle_beta   90.00
_cell.angle_gamma   90.00
#
_symmetry.space_group_name_H-M   'P 1'
#
loop_
_entity.id
_entity.type
_entity.pdbx_description
1 polymer ?
#
loop_
_entity_poly.entity_id
_entity_poly.type
_entity_poly.pdbx_seq_one_letter_code
_entity_poly.pdbx_strand_id
1 'polypeptide(L)'
;MLSQMEAAPPPGIVQPEYYEAQALMGLSTGQMAAQSNSSEFDREISGAERRLRAALSATPSSAFLWLMLYSVETARNGFDRAYISFIEKSYIAGPHEGWIALRRNRLALAVFALLSDVTQKAVVSEFSELVDSDFIDAAAINLTTIGWEHRASLLAGLEQADIASRESLARRLSRDGFEVAIPGVDRDDRLWRR
;
A
#
# COMPACT_ATOMS: atom_id res chain seq x y z
N MET A 1 -11.17 58.78 13.89
CA MET A 1 -10.54 57.45 13.95
C MET A 1 -11.56 56.45 13.41
N LEU A 2 -11.42 56.03 12.16
CA LEU A 2 -12.25 54.98 11.54
C LEU A 2 -11.47 53.67 11.66
N SER A 3 -11.92 52.78 12.54
CA SER A 3 -11.38 51.42 12.65
C SER A 3 -11.79 50.64 11.41
N GLN A 4 -10.81 50.23 10.61
CA GLN A 4 -11.00 49.19 9.60
C GLN A 4 -11.21 47.87 10.34
N MET A 5 -12.44 47.36 10.34
CA MET A 5 -12.67 45.93 10.56
C MET A 5 -12.17 45.22 9.32
N GLU A 6 -10.97 44.67 9.41
CA GLU A 6 -10.44 43.72 8.45
C GLU A 6 -11.36 42.50 8.49
N ALA A 7 -12.25 42.39 7.51
CA ALA A 7 -13.12 41.23 7.38
C ALA A 7 -12.24 40.00 7.20
N ALA A 8 -12.32 39.06 8.14
CA ALA A 8 -11.72 37.74 7.96
C ALA A 8 -12.17 37.19 6.60
N PRO A 9 -11.24 36.70 5.75
CA PRO A 9 -11.63 36.15 4.47
C PRO A 9 -12.68 35.06 4.72
N PRO A 10 -13.78 35.03 3.94
CA PRO A 10 -14.79 34.00 4.10
C PRO A 10 -14.10 32.64 4.02
N PRO A 11 -14.48 31.64 4.84
CA PRO A 11 -13.89 30.31 4.75
C PRO A 11 -14.09 29.83 3.32
N GLY A 12 -13.00 29.86 2.54
CA GLY A 12 -13.02 29.40 1.17
C GLY A 12 -13.50 27.96 1.19
N ILE A 13 -14.47 27.63 0.33
CA ILE A 13 -14.90 26.25 0.15
C ILE A 13 -13.63 25.47 -0.23
N VAL A 14 -13.13 24.68 0.72
CA VAL A 14 -12.04 23.75 0.47
C VAL A 14 -12.58 22.79 -0.58
N GLN A 15 -11.93 22.70 -1.74
CA GLN A 15 -12.27 21.75 -2.81
C GLN A 15 -11.30 20.56 -2.71
N PRO A 16 -11.71 19.45 -2.07
CA PRO A 16 -10.88 18.25 -1.89
C PRO A 16 -10.19 17.79 -3.17
N GLU A 17 -10.98 17.67 -4.24
CA GLU A 17 -10.57 17.24 -5.56
C GLU A 17 -9.41 18.06 -6.15
N TYR A 18 -9.36 19.37 -5.86
CA TYR A 18 -8.28 20.22 -6.33
C TYR A 18 -6.94 19.89 -5.66
N TYR A 19 -6.94 19.68 -4.35
CA TYR A 19 -5.74 19.32 -3.60
C TYR A 19 -5.25 17.92 -3.93
N GLU A 20 -6.18 16.98 -4.13
CA GLU A 20 -5.88 15.63 -4.58
C GLU A 20 -5.25 15.62 -5.98
N ALA A 21 -5.82 16.35 -6.94
CA ALA A 21 -5.24 16.49 -8.27
C ALA A 21 -3.84 17.12 -8.22
N GLN A 22 -3.63 18.14 -7.39
CA GLN A 22 -2.30 18.74 -7.20
C GLN A 22 -1.28 17.76 -6.61
N ALA A 23 -1.68 16.95 -5.64
CA ALA A 23 -0.82 15.94 -5.04
C ALA A 23 -0.42 14.87 -6.08
N LEU A 24 -1.39 14.38 -6.86
CA LEU A 24 -1.20 13.40 -7.93
C LEU A 24 -0.25 13.92 -9.02
N MET A 25 -0.45 15.15 -9.48
CA MET A 25 0.43 15.78 -10.46
C MET A 25 1.86 15.91 -9.93
N GLY A 26 2.03 16.36 -8.68
CA GLY A 26 3.36 16.47 -8.05
C GLY A 26 4.09 15.12 -7.93
N LEU A 27 3.36 14.04 -7.62
CA LEU A 27 3.92 12.68 -7.56
C LEU A 27 4.43 12.20 -8.93
N SER A 28 3.64 12.42 -9.99
CA SER A 28 4.01 12.04 -11.35
C SER A 28 5.28 12.78 -11.81
N THR A 29 5.36 14.09 -11.57
CA THR A 29 6.55 14.90 -11.89
C THR A 29 7.77 14.42 -11.11
N GLY A 30 7.62 14.14 -9.82
CA GLY A 30 8.71 13.60 -8.98
C GLY A 30 9.22 12.23 -9.47
N GLN A 31 8.33 11.34 -9.89
CA GLN A 31 8.72 10.03 -10.45
C GLN A 31 9.51 10.16 -11.76
N MET A 32 9.16 11.13 -12.61
CA MET A 32 9.90 11.41 -13.84
C MET A 32 11.28 12.02 -13.57
N ALA A 33 11.38 12.93 -12.59
CA ALA A 33 12.64 13.56 -12.19
C ALA A 33 13.65 12.58 -11.58
N ALA A 34 13.17 11.53 -10.90
CA ALA A 34 13.99 10.46 -10.33
C ALA A 34 14.90 9.75 -11.35
N GLN A 35 14.54 9.79 -12.63
CA GLN A 35 15.28 9.14 -13.72
C GLN A 35 16.41 10.01 -14.31
N SER A 36 16.49 11.29 -13.92
CA SER A 36 17.28 12.27 -14.67
C SER A 36 18.22 13.14 -13.82
N ASN A 37 17.82 13.58 -12.61
CA ASN A 37 18.63 14.48 -11.78
C ASN A 37 18.23 14.46 -10.29
N SER A 38 19.17 14.22 -9.38
CA SER A 38 18.91 14.11 -7.93
C SER A 38 18.40 15.40 -7.28
N SER A 39 18.90 16.56 -7.72
CA SER A 39 18.51 17.86 -7.15
C SER A 39 17.10 18.30 -7.53
N GLU A 40 16.66 17.91 -8.72
CA GLU A 40 15.32 18.16 -9.22
C GLU A 40 14.32 17.19 -8.57
N PHE A 41 14.72 15.91 -8.45
CA PHE A 41 13.98 14.91 -7.69
C PHE A 41 13.68 15.38 -6.27
N ASP A 42 14.70 15.82 -5.52
CA ASP A 42 14.53 16.29 -4.14
C ASP A 42 13.54 17.45 -4.03
N ARG A 43 13.58 18.40 -4.98
CA ARG A 43 12.67 19.54 -5.02
C ARG A 43 11.23 19.11 -5.29
N GLU A 44 11.02 18.25 -6.28
CA GLU A 44 9.71 17.77 -6.68
C GLU A 44 9.09 16.88 -5.60
N ILE A 45 9.87 15.97 -5.01
CA ILE A 45 9.43 15.14 -3.89
C ILE A 45 9.04 16.00 -2.68
N SER A 46 9.84 17.01 -2.34
CA SER A 46 9.51 17.95 -1.25
C SER A 46 8.21 18.71 -1.54
N GLY A 47 7.98 19.08 -2.80
CA GLY A 47 6.75 19.70 -3.25
C GLY A 47 5.54 18.78 -3.15
N ALA A 48 5.69 17.51 -3.56
CA ALA A 48 4.67 16.48 -3.45
C ALA A 48 4.28 16.22 -1.99
N GLU A 49 5.26 16.12 -1.09
CA GLU A 49 5.03 15.94 0.35
C GLU A 49 4.13 17.04 0.93
N ARG A 50 4.45 18.31 0.66
CA ARG A 50 3.64 19.45 1.14
C ARG A 50 2.22 19.42 0.59
N ARG A 51 2.05 19.08 -0.69
CA ARG A 51 0.73 18.99 -1.34
C ARG A 51 -0.09 17.83 -0.76
N LEU A 52 0.53 16.67 -0.51
CA LEU A 52 -0.12 15.53 0.14
C LEU A 52 -0.61 15.89 1.55
N ARG A 53 0.21 16.57 2.35
CA ARG A 53 -0.18 17.02 3.70
C ARG A 53 -1.33 18.02 3.67
N ALA A 54 -1.31 18.96 2.72
CA ALA A 54 -2.41 19.91 2.52
C ALA A 54 -3.70 19.20 2.09
N ALA A 55 -3.61 18.26 1.13
CA ALA A 55 -4.73 17.45 0.68
C ALA A 55 -5.31 16.60 1.82
N LEU A 56 -4.47 15.98 2.65
CA LEU A 56 -4.90 15.20 3.81
C LEU A 56 -5.54 16.03 4.92
N SER A 57 -5.20 17.31 5.02
CA SER A 57 -5.86 18.23 5.94
C SER A 57 -7.28 18.59 5.46
N ALA A 58 -7.52 18.56 4.15
CA ALA A 58 -8.85 18.71 3.54
C ALA A 58 -9.63 17.38 3.52
N THR A 59 -8.94 16.25 3.36
CA THR A 59 -9.53 14.93 3.11
C THR A 59 -8.79 13.83 3.89
N PRO A 60 -8.95 13.79 5.22
CA PRO A 60 -8.23 12.85 6.08
C PRO A 60 -8.67 11.39 5.88
N SER A 61 -9.80 11.16 5.20
CA SER A 61 -10.33 9.83 4.88
C SER A 61 -9.82 9.24 3.57
N SER A 62 -8.86 9.88 2.89
CA SER A 62 -8.31 9.31 1.64
C SER A 62 -7.20 8.30 1.95
N ALA A 63 -7.49 7.01 1.73
CA ALA A 63 -6.52 5.93 1.90
C ALA A 63 -5.31 6.08 0.98
N PHE A 64 -5.55 6.47 -0.27
CA PHE A 64 -4.50 6.67 -1.26
C PHE A 64 -3.54 7.80 -0.88
N LEU A 65 -4.06 8.94 -0.43
CA LEU A 65 -3.19 10.07 -0.03
C LEU A 65 -2.28 9.70 1.15
N TRP A 66 -2.78 8.93 2.12
CA TRP A 66 -1.95 8.38 3.20
C TRP A 66 -0.87 7.43 2.70
N LEU A 67 -1.21 6.53 1.76
CA LEU A 67 -0.24 5.62 1.14
C LEU A 67 0.85 6.36 0.36
N MET A 68 0.47 7.42 -0.36
CA MET A 68 1.41 8.25 -1.09
C MET A 68 2.31 9.05 -0.16
N LEU A 69 1.78 9.58 0.95
CA LEU A 69 2.59 10.25 1.96
C LEU A 69 3.63 9.29 2.55
N TYR A 70 3.24 8.07 2.92
CA TYR A 70 4.19 7.03 3.34
C TYR A 70 5.29 6.78 2.30
N SER A 71 4.91 6.66 1.03
CA SER A 71 5.84 6.39 -0.06
C SER A 71 6.84 7.54 -0.27
N VAL A 72 6.38 8.79 -0.23
CA VAL A 72 7.23 9.98 -0.42
C VAL A 72 8.21 10.15 0.72
N GLU A 73 7.74 10.02 1.96
CA GLU A 73 8.58 10.13 3.16
C GLU A 73 9.67 9.06 3.18
N THR A 74 9.29 7.81 2.88
CA THR A 74 10.23 6.68 2.84
C THR A 74 11.24 6.81 1.69
N ALA A 75 10.80 7.26 0.51
CA ALA A 75 11.68 7.42 -0.65
C ALA A 75 12.70 8.56 -0.46
N ARG A 76 12.30 9.63 0.23
CA ARG A 76 13.14 10.81 0.44
C ARG A 76 14.11 10.63 1.61
N ASN A 77 13.59 10.20 2.75
CA ASN A 77 14.30 10.23 4.03
C ASN A 77 14.83 8.85 4.45
N GLY A 78 14.53 7.82 3.65
CA GLY A 78 14.75 6.44 4.03
C GLY A 78 13.66 5.93 4.99
N PHE A 79 13.87 4.72 5.51
CA PHE A 79 12.93 4.10 6.44
C PHE A 79 13.01 4.73 7.83
N ASP A 80 11.88 5.18 8.36
CA ASP A 80 11.69 5.61 9.76
C ASP A 80 10.40 5.01 10.31
N ARG A 81 10.43 4.56 11.57
CA ARG A 81 9.23 4.04 12.27
C ARG A 81 8.12 5.08 12.38
N ALA A 82 8.44 6.36 12.43
CA ALA A 82 7.47 7.45 12.47
C ALA A 82 6.50 7.42 11.27
N TYR A 83 6.98 6.93 10.11
CA TYR A 83 6.20 6.88 8.88
C TYR A 83 5.21 5.72 8.85
N ILE A 84 5.37 4.71 9.71
CA ILE A 84 4.44 3.56 9.79
C ILE A 84 3.01 4.03 10.06
N SER A 85 2.85 5.08 10.86
CA SER A 85 1.53 5.67 11.13
C SER A 85 0.78 6.11 9.87
N PHE A 86 1.48 6.44 8.77
CA PHE A 86 0.85 6.79 7.49
C PHE A 86 0.28 5.57 6.78
N ILE A 87 0.97 4.43 6.77
CA ILE A 87 0.42 3.22 6.15
C ILE A 87 -0.73 2.64 6.97
N GLU A 88 -0.67 2.72 8.30
CA GLU A 88 -1.80 2.35 9.17
C GLU A 88 -3.04 3.23 8.91
N LYS A 89 -2.84 4.55 8.78
CA LYS A 89 -3.93 5.46 8.40
C LYS A 89 -4.50 5.16 7.03
N SER A 90 -3.69 4.68 6.08
CA SER A 90 -4.19 4.23 4.78
C SER A 90 -5.18 3.08 4.93
N TYR A 91 -4.88 2.08 5.77
CA TYR A 91 -5.81 0.97 6.05
C TYR A 91 -7.06 1.43 6.81
N ILE A 92 -6.92 2.34 7.78
CA ILE A 92 -8.06 2.87 8.55
C ILE A 92 -9.00 3.68 7.65
N ALA A 93 -8.45 4.49 6.74
CA ALA A 93 -9.21 5.42 5.91
C ALA A 93 -10.04 4.73 4.81
N GLY A 94 -9.53 3.61 4.27
CA GLY A 94 -10.16 2.89 3.15
C GLY A 94 -9.73 1.43 3.14
N PRO A 95 -10.32 0.58 3.99
CA PRO A 95 -10.09 -0.85 3.92
C PRO A 95 -10.65 -1.39 2.59
N HIS A 96 -10.02 -2.42 2.02
CA HIS A 96 -10.50 -3.12 0.82
C HIS A 96 -10.55 -2.31 -0.49
N GLU A 97 -9.78 -1.23 -0.61
CA GLU A 97 -9.63 -0.49 -1.86
C GLU A 97 -8.76 -1.27 -2.88
N GLY A 98 -9.38 -2.12 -3.68
CA GLY A 98 -8.69 -3.02 -4.62
C GLY A 98 -7.73 -2.32 -5.59
N TRP A 99 -8.00 -1.07 -5.97
CA TRP A 99 -7.17 -0.31 -6.91
C TRP A 99 -5.82 0.14 -6.31
N ILE A 100 -5.69 0.28 -4.99
CA ILE A 100 -4.41 0.54 -4.30
C ILE A 100 -3.83 -0.69 -3.61
N ALA A 101 -4.63 -1.74 -3.43
CA ALA A 101 -4.29 -2.95 -2.67
C ALA A 101 -2.97 -3.57 -3.12
N LEU A 102 -2.70 -3.67 -4.43
CA LEU A 102 -1.44 -4.24 -4.94
C LEU A 102 -0.20 -3.55 -4.36
N ARG A 103 -0.18 -2.22 -4.39
CA ARG A 103 0.95 -1.44 -3.89
C ARG A 103 0.93 -1.38 -2.36
N ARG A 104 -0.25 -1.17 -1.77
CA ARG A 104 -0.41 -1.04 -0.32
C ARG A 104 -0.01 -2.32 0.40
N ASN A 105 -0.52 -3.46 -0.03
CA ASN A 105 -0.21 -4.77 0.54
C ASN A 105 1.29 -5.03 0.50
N ARG A 106 1.94 -4.82 -0.66
CA ARG A 106 3.40 -5.00 -0.78
C ARG A 106 4.20 -4.14 0.21
N LEU A 107 3.85 -2.86 0.33
CA LEU A 107 4.54 -1.94 1.23
C LEU A 107 4.27 -2.27 2.70
N ALA A 108 3.04 -2.63 3.04
CA ALA A 108 2.66 -3.00 4.39
C ALA A 108 3.34 -4.29 4.84
N LEU A 109 3.44 -5.27 3.95
CA LEU A 109 4.14 -6.52 4.20
C LEU A 109 5.64 -6.31 4.45
N ALA A 110 6.26 -5.31 3.80
CA ALA A 110 7.66 -4.97 4.04
C ALA A 110 7.92 -4.41 5.46
N VAL A 111 6.88 -3.91 6.15
CA VAL A 111 6.96 -3.39 7.52
C VAL A 111 6.04 -4.15 8.48
N PHE A 112 5.59 -5.35 8.11
CA PHE A 112 4.48 -6.07 8.75
C PHE A 112 4.65 -6.22 10.26
N ALA A 113 5.85 -6.62 10.69
CA ALA A 113 6.21 -6.83 12.09
C ALA A 113 6.06 -5.59 12.98
N LEU A 114 6.03 -4.40 12.37
CA LEU A 114 5.99 -3.11 13.06
C LEU A 114 4.59 -2.49 13.05
N LEU A 115 3.65 -3.09 12.32
CA LEU A 115 2.26 -2.66 12.29
C LEU A 115 1.55 -3.11 13.56
N SER A 116 0.53 -2.34 13.98
CA SER A 116 -0.42 -2.78 14.99
C SER A 116 -1.12 -4.08 14.58
N ASP A 117 -1.50 -4.90 15.57
CA ASP A 117 -2.21 -6.16 15.34
C ASP A 117 -3.47 -6.00 14.48
N VAL A 118 -4.18 -4.88 14.63
CA VAL A 118 -5.36 -4.55 13.83
C VAL A 118 -4.97 -4.36 12.36
N THR A 119 -3.91 -3.60 12.10
CA THR A 119 -3.44 -3.38 10.73
C THR A 119 -2.84 -4.65 10.14
N GLN A 120 -2.11 -5.46 10.91
CA GLN A 120 -1.61 -6.77 10.46
C GLN A 120 -2.75 -7.67 9.96
N LYS A 121 -3.86 -7.75 10.70
CA LYS A 121 -5.05 -8.49 10.26
C LYS A 121 -5.65 -7.93 8.97
N ALA A 122 -5.71 -6.60 8.83
CA ALA A 122 -6.18 -5.96 7.61
C ALA A 122 -5.28 -6.25 6.40
N VAL A 123 -3.95 -6.27 6.59
CA VAL A 123 -2.98 -6.65 5.55
C VAL A 123 -3.16 -8.11 5.12
N VAL A 124 -3.38 -9.02 6.07
CA VAL A 124 -3.64 -10.45 5.78
C VAL A 124 -4.95 -10.62 5.01
N SER A 125 -6.02 -9.91 5.41
CA SER A 125 -7.30 -9.91 4.70
C SER A 125 -7.14 -9.41 3.27
N GLU A 126 -6.49 -8.26 3.08
CA GLU A 126 -6.24 -7.69 1.76
C GLU A 126 -5.38 -8.63 0.89
N PHE A 127 -4.42 -9.34 1.48
CA PHE A 127 -3.65 -10.36 0.77
C PHE A 127 -4.54 -11.52 0.28
N SER A 128 -5.46 -12.01 1.12
CA SER A 128 -6.42 -13.03 0.72
C SER A 128 -7.33 -12.54 -0.41
N GLU A 129 -7.79 -11.29 -0.35
CA GLU A 129 -8.60 -10.66 -1.40
C GLU A 129 -7.84 -10.50 -2.72
N LEU A 130 -6.54 -10.21 -2.68
CA LEU A 130 -5.70 -10.19 -3.88
C LEU A 130 -5.65 -11.56 -4.56
N VAL A 131 -5.55 -12.64 -3.78
CA VAL A 131 -5.60 -14.00 -4.32
C VAL A 131 -6.98 -14.30 -4.89
N ASP A 132 -8.03 -13.99 -4.14
CA ASP A 132 -9.42 -14.22 -4.56
C ASP A 132 -9.78 -13.47 -5.85
N SER A 133 -9.20 -12.28 -6.03
CA SER A 133 -9.34 -11.44 -7.23
C SER A 133 -8.37 -11.80 -8.37
N ASP A 134 -7.73 -12.97 -8.31
CA ASP A 134 -6.79 -13.51 -9.32
C ASP A 134 -5.54 -12.65 -9.58
N PHE A 135 -5.13 -11.79 -8.63
CA PHE A 135 -3.83 -11.10 -8.68
C PHE A 135 -2.67 -12.01 -8.24
N ILE A 136 -2.58 -13.18 -8.88
CA ILE A 136 -1.75 -14.30 -8.45
C ILE A 136 -0.24 -13.98 -8.48
N ASP A 137 0.24 -13.22 -9.47
CA ASP A 137 1.66 -12.83 -9.55
C ASP A 137 2.07 -11.94 -8.37
N ALA A 138 1.22 -10.96 -8.03
CA ALA A 138 1.47 -10.06 -6.90
C ALA A 138 1.42 -10.84 -5.57
N ALA A 139 0.44 -11.72 -5.42
CA ALA A 139 0.33 -12.57 -4.23
C ALA A 139 1.54 -13.52 -4.08
N ALA A 140 2.03 -14.12 -5.17
CA ALA A 140 3.21 -14.98 -5.14
C ALA A 140 4.45 -14.21 -4.68
N ILE A 141 4.65 -12.99 -5.19
CA ILE A 141 5.74 -12.10 -4.74
C ILE A 141 5.57 -11.80 -3.24
N ASN A 142 4.40 -11.33 -2.82
CA ASN A 142 4.13 -10.98 -1.43
C ASN A 142 4.40 -12.16 -0.46
N LEU A 143 3.96 -13.36 -0.80
CA LEU A 143 4.16 -14.57 0.01
C LEU A 143 5.63 -15.03 0.06
N THR A 144 6.43 -14.71 -0.96
CA THR A 144 7.85 -15.06 -1.01
C THR A 144 8.74 -14.01 -0.37
N THR A 145 8.25 -12.78 -0.16
CA THR A 145 9.06 -11.67 0.39
C THR A 145 8.73 -11.24 1.82
N ILE A 146 7.58 -11.61 2.41
CA ILE A 146 7.16 -11.15 3.77
C ILE A 146 8.09 -11.58 4.93
N GLY A 147 9.04 -12.48 4.69
CA GLY A 147 9.83 -13.12 5.75
C GLY A 147 9.19 -14.41 6.24
N TRP A 148 10.02 -15.37 6.63
CA TRP A 148 9.57 -16.73 6.94
C TRP A 148 8.64 -16.77 8.16
N GLU A 149 8.95 -15.97 9.17
CA GLU A 149 8.23 -15.87 10.43
C GLU A 149 6.78 -15.37 10.27
N HIS A 150 6.50 -14.58 9.24
CA HIS A 150 5.18 -14.01 8.99
C HIS A 150 4.41 -14.70 7.85
N ARG A 151 5.07 -15.57 7.09
CA ARG A 151 4.43 -16.36 6.02
C ARG A 151 3.25 -17.19 6.54
N ALA A 152 3.34 -17.73 7.75
CA ALA A 152 2.26 -18.50 8.36
C ALA A 152 0.97 -17.67 8.51
N SER A 153 1.07 -16.38 8.83
CA SER A 153 -0.07 -15.46 8.94
C SER A 153 -0.77 -15.28 7.59
N LEU A 154 -0.02 -15.13 6.49
CA LEU A 154 -0.59 -15.05 5.15
C LEU A 154 -1.25 -16.35 4.73
N LEU A 155 -0.59 -17.49 4.98
CA LEU A 155 -1.13 -18.81 4.65
C LEU A 155 -2.45 -19.06 5.39
N ALA A 156 -2.50 -18.79 6.69
CA ALA A 156 -3.74 -18.92 7.45
C ALA A 156 -4.87 -18.04 6.90
N GLY A 157 -4.54 -16.83 6.41
CA GLY A 157 -5.52 -15.95 5.76
C GLY A 157 -6.15 -16.54 4.49
N LEU A 158 -5.40 -17.35 3.72
CA LEU A 158 -5.88 -17.93 2.46
C LEU A 158 -7.05 -18.90 2.61
N GLU A 159 -7.34 -19.40 3.82
CA GLU A 159 -8.52 -20.23 4.05
C GLU A 159 -9.84 -19.55 3.62
N GLN A 160 -9.83 -18.21 3.58
CA GLN A 160 -10.98 -17.39 3.17
C GLN A 160 -11.08 -17.18 1.64
N ALA A 161 -10.01 -17.44 0.88
CA ALA A 161 -10.00 -17.29 -0.57
C ALA A 161 -10.63 -18.50 -1.27
N ASP A 162 -11.19 -18.28 -2.46
CA ASP A 162 -11.72 -19.35 -3.30
C ASP A 162 -10.67 -20.43 -3.59
N ILE A 163 -11.13 -21.68 -3.66
CA ILE A 163 -10.25 -22.83 -3.86
C ILE A 163 -9.53 -22.78 -5.21
N ALA A 164 -10.18 -22.33 -6.28
CA ALA A 164 -9.57 -22.25 -7.60
C ALA A 164 -8.44 -21.21 -7.62
N SER A 165 -8.64 -20.07 -6.95
CA SER A 165 -7.62 -19.03 -6.79
C SER A 165 -6.42 -19.51 -5.97
N ARG A 166 -6.66 -20.25 -4.88
CA ARG A 166 -5.60 -20.89 -4.09
C ARG A 166 -4.80 -21.91 -4.91
N GLU A 167 -5.45 -22.73 -5.72
CA GLU A 167 -4.76 -23.66 -6.61
C GLU A 167 -3.94 -22.92 -7.68
N SER A 168 -4.44 -21.81 -8.22
CA SER A 168 -3.69 -20.98 -9.17
C SER A 168 -2.44 -20.40 -8.52
N LEU A 169 -2.52 -19.93 -7.28
CA LEU A 169 -1.36 -19.51 -6.50
C LEU A 169 -0.38 -20.67 -6.27
N ALA A 170 -0.86 -21.85 -5.88
CA ALA A 170 -0.02 -23.03 -5.70
C ALA A 170 0.72 -23.41 -6.99
N ARG A 171 0.02 -23.46 -8.13
CA ARG A 171 0.62 -23.72 -9.45
C ARG A 171 1.63 -22.65 -9.85
N ARG A 172 1.36 -21.38 -9.55
CA ARG A 172 2.29 -20.27 -9.81
C ARG A 172 3.57 -20.39 -8.99
N LEU A 173 3.48 -20.75 -7.71
CA LEU A 173 4.62 -20.94 -6.82
C LEU A 173 5.47 -22.16 -7.21
N SER A 174 4.82 -23.29 -7.51
CA SER A 174 5.52 -24.51 -7.95
C SER A 174 6.31 -24.29 -9.24
N ARG A 175 5.81 -23.47 -10.18
CA ARG A 175 6.54 -23.11 -11.41
C ARG A 175 7.85 -22.37 -11.14
N ASP A 176 7.92 -21.61 -10.05
CA ASP A 176 9.13 -20.92 -9.60
C ASP A 176 10.00 -21.76 -8.66
N GLY A 177 9.65 -23.03 -8.45
CA GLY A 177 10.35 -23.93 -7.54
C GLY A 177 10.05 -23.68 -6.06
N PHE A 178 9.03 -22.89 -5.73
CA PHE A 178 8.62 -22.65 -4.35
C PHE A 178 7.65 -23.71 -3.86
N GLU A 179 8.12 -24.56 -2.96
CA GLU A 179 7.27 -25.52 -2.27
C GLU A 179 6.63 -24.90 -1.02
N VAL A 180 5.49 -24.23 -1.19
CA VAL A 180 4.61 -23.80 -0.07
C VAL A 180 3.29 -24.58 0.01
N ALA A 181 2.95 -25.11 1.17
CA ALA A 181 1.66 -25.77 1.39
C ALA A 181 0.55 -24.70 1.48
N ILE A 182 -0.32 -24.66 0.46
CA ILE A 182 -1.47 -23.75 0.43
C ILE A 182 -2.67 -24.47 1.08
N PRO A 183 -3.36 -23.86 2.06
CA PRO A 183 -4.47 -24.52 2.74
C PRO A 183 -5.56 -24.99 1.79
N GLY A 184 -5.98 -26.24 1.94
CA GLY A 184 -7.05 -26.86 1.12
C GLY A 184 -6.64 -27.27 -0.30
N VAL A 185 -5.40 -27.01 -0.73
CA VAL A 185 -4.91 -27.45 -2.04
C VAL A 185 -4.13 -28.75 -1.88
N ASP A 186 -4.66 -29.84 -2.45
CA ASP A 186 -3.94 -31.11 -2.52
C ASP A 186 -2.74 -30.98 -3.44
N ARG A 187 -1.56 -31.31 -2.91
CA ARG A 187 -0.37 -31.50 -3.71
C ARG A 187 -0.43 -32.88 -4.31
N ASP A 188 -0.52 -32.97 -5.63
CA ASP A 188 -0.35 -34.24 -6.30
C ASP A 188 1.14 -34.64 -6.21
N ASP A 189 1.53 -35.27 -5.10
CA ASP A 189 2.86 -35.82 -4.81
C ASP A 189 3.28 -36.94 -5.80
N ARG A 190 2.50 -37.16 -6.87
CA ARG A 190 2.66 -38.26 -7.83
C ARG A 190 3.75 -38.04 -8.88
N LEU A 191 4.39 -36.87 -8.95
CA LEU A 191 5.42 -36.58 -9.95
C LEU A 191 6.77 -37.28 -9.69
N TRP A 192 7.00 -37.84 -8.50
CA TRP A 192 8.27 -38.50 -8.12
C TRP A 192 8.27 -40.02 -8.27
N ARG A 193 7.21 -40.63 -8.81
CA ARG A 193 7.17 -42.08 -9.10
C ARG A 193 7.30 -42.34 -10.60
N ARG A 194 8.46 -42.07 -11.19
CA ARG A 194 8.93 -42.71 -12.44
C ARG A 194 10.43 -42.83 -12.47
#